data_AF-A0A166T3J0-F1
#
_entry.id   AF-A0A166T3J0-F1
#
_cell.length_a   1.000
_cell.length_b   1.000
_cell.length_c   1.000
_cell.angle_alpha   90.00
_cell.angle_beta   90.00
_cell.angle_gamma   90.00
#
_symmetry.space_group_name_H-M   'P 1'
#
loop_
_entity.id
_entity.type
_entity.pdbx_description
1 polymer ?
#
loop_
_entity_poly.entity_id
_entity_poly.type
_entity_poly.pdbx_seq_one_letter_code
_entity_poly.pdbx_strand_id
1 'polypeptide(L)'
;MAAHSEIHNFIAPEGWQNDPKALWQKSDRSFHAWYQFNPQHTQYIHFRSKLIIEGLFRVGQHLNGSCTFYRLDELWPSQIYDIRGVFDGTVFQDGFNGYPTILYTSTYTIALGVGTREIPGSETQSIAYTMDEGASWIKLNFREGGNPVIYVSPMANLTGFRNPYVFLSPRLGTSINGTASTTNATGVDGTGGKLLLYRHTTTGNVTSWTYLGPLFETVLTESWSSYSGNFGVNYETAPVTRLNPSGAALDDGSDTTAQDFVSMGTEGGGNPLLCTDMAF
;
A
#
# COMPACT_ATOMS: atom_id res chain seq x y z
N MET A 1 4.76 35.51 9.17
CA MET A 1 4.81 34.03 9.14
C MET A 1 6.15 33.65 8.54
N ALA A 2 6.94 32.83 9.22
CA ALA A 2 8.18 32.32 8.66
C ALA A 2 7.83 31.23 7.64
N ALA A 3 8.40 31.30 6.43
CA ALA A 3 8.24 30.25 5.43
C ALA A 3 9.15 29.09 5.82
N HIS A 4 8.56 27.97 6.23
CA HIS A 4 9.27 26.72 6.48
C HIS A 4 8.95 25.77 5.32
N SER A 5 9.80 25.78 4.28
CA SER A 5 9.75 24.78 3.20
C SER A 5 11.05 23.98 3.22
N GLU A 6 10.95 22.65 3.29
CA GLU A 6 12.10 21.76 3.21
C GLU A 6 12.55 21.61 1.76
N ILE A 7 13.84 21.85 1.48
CA ILE A 7 14.39 21.82 0.11
C ILE A 7 15.30 20.60 -0.16
N HIS A 8 15.42 19.71 0.82
CA HIS A 8 16.29 18.52 0.74
C HIS A 8 15.55 17.19 0.91
N ASN A 9 14.23 17.25 1.14
CA ASN A 9 13.37 16.09 1.30
C ASN A 9 12.39 15.97 0.14
N PHE A 10 11.88 14.76 -0.05
CA PHE A 10 10.78 14.51 -0.97
C PHE A 10 9.52 15.20 -0.45
N ILE A 11 8.99 16.14 -1.20
CA ILE A 11 7.74 16.84 -0.90
C ILE A 11 7.02 17.17 -2.21
N ALA A 12 5.69 17.12 -2.16
CA ALA A 12 4.82 17.54 -3.24
C ALA A 12 5.14 18.98 -3.64
N PRO A 13 4.91 19.36 -4.91
CA PRO A 13 5.13 20.75 -5.35
C PRO A 13 4.34 21.78 -4.53
N GLU A 14 3.19 21.38 -4.00
CA GLU A 14 2.26 22.18 -3.20
C GLU A 14 1.24 21.25 -2.51
N GLY A 15 0.24 21.82 -1.83
CA GLY A 15 -0.95 21.09 -1.38
C GLY A 15 -0.74 20.08 -0.25
N TRP A 16 -1.62 19.08 -0.20
CA TRP A 16 -1.67 18.06 0.85
C TRP A 16 -1.02 16.78 0.35
N GLN A 17 -0.02 16.28 1.06
CA GLN A 17 0.60 14.99 0.82
C GLN A 17 0.52 14.11 2.07
N ASN A 18 0.34 12.81 1.86
CA ASN A 18 0.56 11.80 2.89
C ASN A 18 1.30 10.57 2.32
N ASP A 19 0.72 9.38 2.42
CA ASP A 19 1.38 8.09 2.26
C ASP A 19 2.21 8.00 0.98
N PRO A 20 3.50 7.61 1.07
CA PRO A 20 4.20 7.12 -0.11
C PRO A 20 3.53 5.85 -0.60
N LYS A 21 3.43 5.67 -1.91
CA LYS A 21 2.84 4.49 -2.53
C LYS A 21 3.62 4.07 -3.77
N ALA A 22 3.37 2.85 -4.25
CA ALA A 22 3.76 2.41 -5.59
C ALA A 22 5.22 2.68 -5.97
N LEU A 23 6.14 2.52 -5.01
CA LEU A 23 7.57 2.66 -5.26
C LEU A 23 8.05 1.47 -6.10
N TRP A 24 8.67 1.70 -7.25
CA TRP A 24 9.32 0.64 -8.02
C TRP A 24 10.53 1.13 -8.81
N GLN A 25 11.44 0.22 -9.15
CA GLN A 25 12.56 0.51 -10.04
C GLN A 25 12.18 0.23 -11.49
N LYS A 26 12.22 1.24 -12.35
CA LYS A 26 11.93 1.14 -13.79
C LYS A 26 13.04 0.40 -14.54
N SER A 27 12.75 0.03 -15.77
CA SER A 27 13.71 -0.68 -16.65
C SER A 27 14.99 0.12 -16.91
N ASP A 28 14.91 1.45 -16.91
CA ASP A 28 16.05 2.38 -17.01
C ASP A 28 16.85 2.56 -15.70
N ARG A 29 16.55 1.74 -14.67
CA ARG A 29 17.10 1.77 -13.31
C ARG A 29 16.74 2.99 -12.48
N SER A 30 15.97 3.92 -13.01
CA SER A 30 15.45 5.01 -12.18
C SER A 30 14.28 4.54 -11.34
N PHE A 31 14.14 5.11 -10.13
CA PHE A 31 13.01 4.78 -9.27
C PHE A 31 11.82 5.67 -9.60
N HIS A 32 10.67 5.03 -9.74
CA HIS A 32 9.33 5.60 -9.73
C HIS A 32 8.84 5.62 -8.29
N ALA A 33 8.41 6.77 -7.79
CA ALA A 33 7.86 6.90 -6.44
C ALA A 33 6.59 7.75 -6.50
N TRP A 34 5.49 7.25 -5.92
CA TRP A 34 4.24 8.00 -5.77
C TRP A 34 3.97 8.35 -4.33
N TYR A 35 3.00 9.23 -4.16
CA TYR A 35 2.45 9.63 -2.88
C TYR A 35 0.97 9.96 -3.05
N GLN A 36 0.19 9.83 -1.99
CA GLN A 36 -1.16 10.37 -1.98
C GLN A 36 -1.08 11.91 -1.96
N PHE A 37 -1.70 12.57 -2.94
CA PHE A 37 -1.56 14.01 -3.16
C PHE A 37 -2.89 14.69 -3.47
N ASN A 38 -3.30 15.68 -2.70
CA ASN A 38 -4.44 16.54 -3.02
C ASN A 38 -3.96 17.98 -3.34
N PRO A 39 -3.91 18.35 -4.63
CA PRO A 39 -3.37 19.63 -5.07
C PRO A 39 -4.28 20.77 -4.67
N GLN A 40 -3.71 21.95 -4.46
CA GLN A 40 -4.41 23.20 -4.15
C GLN A 40 -5.22 23.17 -2.85
N HIS A 41 -4.99 22.17 -2.00
CA HIS A 41 -5.68 21.97 -0.73
C HIS A 41 -4.68 21.58 0.34
N THR A 42 -4.94 21.98 1.59
CA THR A 42 -4.03 21.72 2.72
C THR A 42 -4.57 20.68 3.69
N GLN A 43 -5.63 19.99 3.29
CA GLN A 43 -6.29 18.96 4.08
C GLN A 43 -6.52 17.75 3.20
N TYR A 44 -6.60 16.60 3.86
CA TYR A 44 -7.26 15.45 3.29
C TYR A 44 -8.72 15.83 2.98
N ILE A 45 -9.11 15.85 1.71
CA ILE A 45 -10.49 16.18 1.33
C ILE A 45 -11.29 14.91 1.16
N HIS A 46 -12.24 14.72 2.06
CA HIS A 46 -13.47 14.01 1.78
C HIS A 46 -14.42 14.98 1.06
N PHE A 47 -15.01 14.57 -0.06
CA PHE A 47 -16.08 15.26 -0.81
C PHE A 47 -15.67 16.32 -1.85
N ARG A 48 -15.79 15.88 -3.11
CA ARG A 48 -16.00 16.65 -4.35
C ARG A 48 -14.78 17.38 -4.87
N SER A 49 -14.46 17.04 -6.12
CA SER A 49 -13.41 17.58 -6.98
C SER A 49 -12.00 17.18 -6.58
N LYS A 50 -11.34 16.47 -7.50
CA LYS A 50 -9.97 16.85 -7.80
C LYS A 50 -8.92 16.06 -7.03
N LEU A 51 -8.61 14.84 -7.50
CA LEU A 51 -7.22 14.38 -7.58
C LEU A 51 -6.58 13.94 -6.24
N ILE A 52 -6.56 12.61 -5.99
CA ILE A 52 -5.31 12.01 -5.49
C ILE A 52 -4.46 11.90 -6.74
N ILE A 53 -3.46 12.76 -6.85
CA ILE A 53 -2.52 12.76 -7.97
C ILE A 53 -1.37 11.85 -7.62
N GLU A 54 -0.87 11.21 -8.65
CA GLU A 54 0.42 10.58 -8.65
C GLU A 54 1.49 11.53 -9.16
N GLY A 55 2.40 11.95 -8.27
CA GLY A 55 3.63 12.63 -8.70
C GLY A 55 4.70 11.58 -8.95
N LEU A 56 5.15 11.43 -10.20
CA LEU A 56 6.24 10.54 -10.58
C LEU A 56 7.60 11.21 -10.30
N PHE A 57 8.46 10.50 -9.58
CA PHE A 57 9.89 10.77 -9.50
C PHE A 57 10.67 9.84 -10.42
N ARG A 58 11.76 10.31 -11.02
CA ARG A 58 12.82 9.45 -11.55
C ARG A 58 14.08 9.70 -10.74
N VAL A 59 14.45 8.76 -9.86
CA VAL A 59 15.77 8.82 -9.21
C VAL A 59 16.78 8.06 -10.07
N GLY A 60 17.56 8.77 -10.89
CA GLY A 60 18.76 8.20 -11.51
C GLY A 60 19.80 7.85 -10.44
N GLN A 61 20.68 6.87 -10.70
CA GLN A 61 21.80 6.59 -9.81
C GLN A 61 22.58 7.89 -9.54
N HIS A 62 22.83 8.15 -8.25
CA HIS A 62 23.40 9.37 -7.67
C HIS A 62 22.39 10.46 -7.30
N LEU A 63 22.27 10.66 -5.98
CA LEU A 63 21.66 11.80 -5.27
C LEU A 63 22.36 13.13 -5.65
N ASN A 64 22.36 13.51 -6.93
CA ASN A 64 22.83 14.79 -7.42
C ASN A 64 21.66 15.57 -8.04
N GLY A 65 20.70 15.91 -7.18
CA GLY A 65 20.06 17.23 -7.21
C GLY A 65 19.08 17.57 -8.33
N SER A 66 18.56 16.62 -9.11
CA SER A 66 17.45 16.92 -10.03
C SER A 66 16.27 15.95 -9.85
N CYS A 67 15.29 16.38 -9.04
CA CYS A 67 13.96 15.78 -9.02
C CYS A 67 13.16 16.40 -10.17
N THR A 68 12.76 15.60 -11.15
CA THR A 68 11.86 16.07 -12.21
C THR A 68 10.46 15.59 -11.87
N PHE A 69 9.54 16.53 -11.59
CA PHE A 69 8.13 16.22 -11.41
C PHE A 69 7.52 15.93 -12.78
N TYR A 70 7.11 14.69 -12.99
CA TYR A 70 6.30 14.32 -14.14
C TYR A 70 4.83 14.39 -13.72
N ARG A 71 4.05 15.05 -14.60
CA ARG A 71 2.60 15.28 -14.62
C ARG A 71 1.80 14.90 -13.38
N LEU A 72 1.00 15.87 -12.97
CA LEU A 72 0.13 15.79 -11.81
C LEU A 72 -1.16 14.98 -12.04
N ASP A 73 -1.21 13.86 -12.77
CA ASP A 73 -2.47 13.15 -13.06
C ASP A 73 -2.27 11.70 -13.57
N GLU A 74 -1.46 10.83 -12.93
CA GLU A 74 -1.19 9.50 -13.53
C GLU A 74 -2.29 8.44 -13.25
N LEU A 75 -2.90 8.47 -12.05
CA LEU A 75 -4.07 7.68 -11.66
C LEU A 75 -4.89 8.49 -10.63
N TRP A 76 -6.15 8.76 -10.94
CA TRP A 76 -7.04 9.58 -10.13
C TRP A 76 -8.42 8.95 -10.04
N PRO A 77 -9.27 9.32 -9.05
CA PRO A 77 -10.67 8.87 -8.99
C PRO A 77 -11.41 9.14 -10.31
N SER A 78 -11.86 8.09 -11.00
CA SER A 78 -12.45 8.21 -12.34
C SER A 78 -13.49 7.15 -12.67
N GLN A 79 -13.64 6.13 -11.82
CA GLN A 79 -14.61 5.06 -11.98
C GLN A 79 -15.49 4.97 -10.74
N ILE A 80 -16.68 4.39 -10.87
CA ILE A 80 -17.61 4.28 -9.74
C ILE A 80 -16.98 3.59 -8.53
N TYR A 81 -16.14 2.57 -8.77
CA TYR A 81 -15.51 1.78 -7.72
C TYR A 81 -14.36 2.51 -6.99
N ASP A 82 -13.83 3.60 -7.54
CA ASP A 82 -12.74 4.40 -6.92
C ASP A 82 -13.05 5.88 -6.78
N ILE A 83 -14.31 6.27 -6.96
CA ILE A 83 -14.72 7.67 -7.05
C ILE A 83 -14.47 8.45 -5.75
N ARG A 84 -14.31 7.77 -4.62
CA ARG A 84 -13.97 8.40 -3.33
C ARG A 84 -12.48 8.51 -3.08
N GLY A 85 -11.67 7.76 -3.80
CA GLY A 85 -10.25 7.75 -3.59
C GLY A 85 -9.57 6.59 -4.28
N VAL A 86 -8.36 6.89 -4.75
CA VAL A 86 -7.33 5.93 -5.16
C VAL A 86 -6.31 5.94 -4.03
N PHE A 87 -6.45 5.07 -3.04
CA PHE A 87 -5.54 5.07 -1.90
C PHE A 87 -4.23 4.32 -2.25
N ASP A 88 -3.49 3.91 -1.23
CA ASP A 88 -2.23 3.18 -1.35
C ASP A 88 -2.38 1.90 -2.18
N GLY A 89 -1.26 1.49 -2.75
CA GLY A 89 -1.11 0.34 -3.61
C GLY A 89 0.35 0.12 -3.98
N THR A 90 0.62 -1.09 -4.48
CA THR A 90 1.97 -1.55 -4.82
C THR A 90 2.06 -1.91 -6.30
N VAL A 91 3.20 -1.57 -6.92
CA VAL A 91 3.49 -1.96 -8.30
C VAL A 91 4.31 -3.23 -8.34
N PHE A 92 3.94 -4.10 -9.26
CA PHE A 92 4.66 -5.32 -9.59
C PHE A 92 4.87 -5.38 -11.10
N GLN A 93 6.06 -5.82 -11.52
CA GLN A 93 6.52 -5.69 -12.90
C GLN A 93 5.87 -6.72 -13.83
N ASP A 94 5.72 -7.97 -13.37
CA ASP A 94 5.11 -9.06 -14.14
C ASP A 94 3.59 -9.07 -13.97
N GLY A 95 2.95 -8.01 -14.45
CA GLY A 95 1.55 -7.72 -14.21
C GLY A 95 0.59 -8.11 -15.35
N PHE A 96 -0.50 -7.36 -15.47
CA PHE A 96 -1.55 -7.59 -16.46
C PHE A 96 -0.97 -7.49 -17.88
N ASN A 97 -1.14 -8.55 -18.67
CA ASN A 97 -0.53 -8.69 -20.00
C ASN A 97 1.00 -8.50 -20.03
N GLY A 98 1.70 -8.77 -18.91
CA GLY A 98 3.14 -8.61 -18.79
C GLY A 98 3.63 -7.17 -18.61
N TYR A 99 2.73 -6.22 -18.38
CA TYR A 99 3.07 -4.83 -18.11
C TYR A 99 3.18 -4.56 -16.59
N PRO A 100 4.00 -3.57 -16.17
CA PRO A 100 3.97 -3.09 -14.80
C PRO A 100 2.55 -2.71 -14.40
N THR A 101 2.11 -3.25 -13.27
CA THR A 101 0.72 -3.16 -12.81
C THR A 101 0.71 -2.74 -11.36
N ILE A 102 -0.13 -1.77 -11.02
CA ILE A 102 -0.45 -1.43 -9.63
C ILE A 102 -1.68 -2.23 -9.21
N LEU A 103 -1.62 -2.81 -8.01
CA LEU A 103 -2.81 -3.17 -7.23
C LEU A 103 -3.00 -2.08 -6.18
N TYR A 104 -4.15 -1.41 -6.16
CA TYR A 104 -4.45 -0.29 -5.27
C TYR A 104 -5.82 -0.41 -4.63
N THR A 105 -6.01 0.29 -3.52
CA THR A 105 -7.33 0.39 -2.89
C THR A 105 -8.20 1.39 -3.63
N SER A 106 -9.31 0.92 -4.18
CA SER A 106 -10.37 1.72 -4.78
C SER A 106 -11.53 1.89 -3.80
N THR A 107 -11.88 3.14 -3.49
CA THR A 107 -12.91 3.44 -2.48
C THR A 107 -14.19 4.05 -3.07
N TYR A 108 -15.35 3.67 -2.50
CA TYR A 108 -16.68 4.05 -2.99
C TYR A 108 -17.59 4.78 -1.98
N THR A 109 -17.63 4.37 -0.71
CA THR A 109 -18.54 4.96 0.29
C THR A 109 -17.84 5.96 1.21
N ILE A 110 -18.60 6.56 2.14
CA ILE A 110 -18.13 7.63 3.04
C ILE A 110 -17.86 7.16 4.47
N ALA A 111 -18.32 5.96 4.83
CA ALA A 111 -18.06 5.36 6.14
C ALA A 111 -16.83 4.47 5.99
N LEU A 112 -15.65 5.07 6.16
CA LEU A 112 -14.36 4.41 6.00
C LEU A 112 -13.54 4.56 7.28
N GLY A 113 -12.91 3.47 7.71
CA GLY A 113 -11.91 3.48 8.78
C GLY A 113 -12.44 3.18 10.18
N VAL A 114 -11.51 3.21 11.14
CA VAL A 114 -11.73 2.80 12.53
C VAL A 114 -12.86 3.60 13.18
N GLY A 115 -13.74 2.90 13.90
CA GLY A 115 -14.87 3.50 14.61
C GLY A 115 -16.04 3.86 13.69
N THR A 116 -15.94 3.60 12.38
CA THR A 116 -17.07 3.65 11.45
C THR A 116 -17.66 2.25 11.28
N ARG A 117 -18.97 2.16 11.02
CA ARG A 117 -19.57 0.93 10.50
C ARG A 117 -19.31 0.85 9.00
N GLU A 118 -18.10 0.46 8.65
CA GLU A 118 -17.73 0.30 7.24
C GLU A 118 -18.66 -0.72 6.57
N ILE A 119 -19.12 -0.37 5.37
CA ILE A 119 -20.03 -1.21 4.59
C ILE A 119 -19.17 -2.08 3.65
N PRO A 120 -19.39 -3.40 3.55
CA PRO A 120 -18.69 -4.22 2.57
C PRO A 120 -18.73 -3.62 1.16
N GLY A 121 -17.59 -3.58 0.48
CA GLY A 121 -17.42 -2.93 -0.83
C GLY A 121 -17.12 -1.43 -0.75
N SER A 122 -16.97 -0.84 0.44
CA SER A 122 -16.53 0.55 0.60
C SER A 122 -15.06 0.70 0.23
N GLU A 123 -14.22 -0.23 0.67
CA GLU A 123 -12.85 -0.42 0.22
C GLU A 123 -12.77 -1.72 -0.58
N THR A 124 -12.19 -1.64 -1.78
CA THR A 124 -11.97 -2.77 -2.69
C THR A 124 -10.58 -2.64 -3.31
N GLN A 125 -10.04 -3.68 -3.91
CA GLN A 125 -8.73 -3.64 -4.56
C GLN A 125 -8.90 -3.74 -6.07
N SER A 126 -8.35 -2.75 -6.78
CA SER A 126 -8.41 -2.63 -8.24
C SER A 126 -7.01 -2.63 -8.83
N ILE A 127 -6.89 -2.97 -10.11
CA ILE A 127 -5.63 -2.88 -10.83
C ILE A 127 -5.66 -1.83 -11.94
N ALA A 128 -4.50 -1.25 -12.21
CA ALA A 128 -4.22 -0.49 -13.42
C ALA A 128 -2.83 -0.90 -13.93
N TYR A 129 -2.61 -0.81 -15.23
CA TYR A 129 -1.31 -1.14 -15.84
C TYR A 129 -0.79 0.02 -16.68
N THR A 130 0.53 0.10 -16.83
CA THR A 130 1.21 1.12 -17.65
C THR A 130 1.95 0.47 -18.81
N MET A 131 1.82 1.07 -19.99
CA MET A 131 2.59 0.66 -21.19
C MET A 131 3.74 1.64 -21.49
N ASP A 132 3.90 2.67 -20.66
CA ASP A 132 4.78 3.81 -20.88
C ASP A 132 5.62 4.14 -19.63
N GLU A 133 5.99 3.10 -18.87
CA GLU A 133 6.91 3.19 -17.73
C GLU A 133 6.44 4.19 -16.66
N GLY A 134 5.14 4.17 -16.37
CA GLY A 134 4.50 4.96 -15.34
C GLY A 134 3.91 6.30 -15.79
N ALA A 135 4.14 6.73 -17.04
CA ALA A 135 3.68 8.04 -17.50
C ALA A 135 2.14 8.15 -17.67
N SER A 136 1.45 7.01 -17.83
CA SER A 136 -0.01 6.89 -17.75
C SER A 136 -0.43 5.48 -17.33
N TRP A 137 -1.65 5.38 -16.77
CA TRP A 137 -2.21 4.13 -16.27
C TRP A 137 -3.60 3.84 -16.80
N ILE A 138 -3.79 2.58 -17.20
CA ILE A 138 -5.04 2.08 -17.75
C ILE A 138 -5.68 1.17 -16.71
N LYS A 139 -6.79 1.63 -16.14
CA LYS A 139 -7.64 0.83 -15.26
C LYS A 139 -8.40 -0.22 -16.07
N LEU A 140 -8.62 -1.39 -15.48
CA LEU A 140 -9.58 -2.33 -16.06
C LEU A 140 -11.02 -1.80 -15.93
N ASN A 141 -11.87 -2.18 -16.89
CA ASN A 141 -13.28 -1.80 -16.89
C ASN A 141 -14.04 -2.35 -15.68
N PHE A 142 -15.05 -1.62 -15.22
CA PHE A 142 -15.98 -2.08 -14.19
C PHE A 142 -16.94 -3.13 -14.76
N ARG A 143 -16.64 -4.41 -14.53
CA ARG A 143 -17.42 -5.58 -14.97
C ARG A 143 -16.93 -6.85 -14.29
N GLU A 144 -17.66 -7.95 -14.46
CA GLU A 144 -17.18 -9.29 -14.11
C GLU A 144 -15.86 -9.61 -14.83
N GLY A 145 -14.87 -10.10 -14.07
CA GLY A 145 -13.50 -10.32 -14.55
C GLY A 145 -12.69 -9.03 -14.82
N GLY A 146 -13.24 -7.86 -14.50
CA GLY A 146 -12.56 -6.56 -14.50
C GLY A 146 -12.30 -6.03 -13.09
N ASN A 147 -12.29 -4.71 -12.93
CA ASN A 147 -12.16 -4.08 -11.62
C ASN A 147 -13.50 -3.99 -10.89
N PRO A 148 -13.50 -3.96 -9.54
CA PRO A 148 -12.38 -4.32 -8.65
C PRO A 148 -12.07 -5.83 -8.70
N VAL A 149 -10.79 -6.21 -8.53
CA VAL A 149 -10.34 -7.62 -8.59
C VAL A 149 -10.39 -8.33 -7.24
N ILE A 150 -10.43 -7.58 -6.13
CA ILE A 150 -10.72 -8.11 -4.79
C ILE A 150 -11.77 -7.20 -4.13
N TYR A 151 -12.98 -7.70 -3.97
CA TYR A 151 -14.11 -6.91 -3.46
C TYR A 151 -14.94 -7.63 -2.39
N VAL A 152 -14.72 -8.93 -2.23
CA VAL A 152 -15.36 -9.72 -1.17
C VAL A 152 -14.48 -9.64 0.06
N SER A 153 -15.00 -9.04 1.13
CA SER A 153 -14.34 -9.10 2.44
C SER A 153 -14.23 -10.56 2.88
N PRO A 154 -13.04 -11.04 3.29
CA PRO A 154 -12.86 -12.43 3.70
C PRO A 154 -13.48 -12.72 5.08
N MET A 155 -13.83 -11.67 5.84
CA MET A 155 -14.39 -11.75 7.19
C MET A 155 -15.45 -10.67 7.39
N ALA A 156 -16.33 -10.88 8.37
CA ALA A 156 -17.28 -9.85 8.78
C ALA A 156 -16.60 -8.79 9.66
N ASN A 157 -17.17 -7.58 9.66
CA ASN A 157 -16.80 -6.48 10.55
C ASN A 157 -15.31 -6.10 10.47
N LEU A 158 -14.78 -5.84 9.26
CA LEU A 158 -13.46 -5.23 9.14
C LEU A 158 -13.51 -3.76 9.58
N THR A 159 -12.45 -3.27 10.25
CA THR A 159 -12.20 -1.84 10.54
C THR A 159 -11.51 -1.11 9.39
N GLY A 160 -11.01 -1.88 8.42
CA GLY A 160 -10.42 -1.40 7.18
C GLY A 160 -10.06 -2.56 6.26
N PHE A 161 -10.11 -2.34 4.95
CA PHE A 161 -9.76 -3.30 3.91
C PHE A 161 -8.97 -2.62 2.78
N ARG A 162 -7.71 -2.27 3.04
CA ARG A 162 -6.94 -1.36 2.17
C ARG A 162 -5.43 -1.65 2.14
N ASN A 163 -4.69 -0.81 1.43
CA ASN A 163 -3.23 -0.78 1.34
C ASN A 163 -2.64 -2.15 0.90
N PRO A 164 -2.99 -2.65 -0.30
CA PRO A 164 -2.46 -3.90 -0.81
C PRO A 164 -0.96 -3.81 -1.07
N TYR A 165 -0.21 -4.76 -0.51
CA TYR A 165 1.22 -4.93 -0.70
C TYR A 165 1.53 -6.21 -1.47
N VAL A 166 2.04 -6.05 -2.68
CA VAL A 166 2.38 -7.16 -3.58
C VAL A 166 3.86 -7.50 -3.48
N PHE A 167 4.17 -8.78 -3.23
CA PHE A 167 5.55 -9.23 -3.12
C PHE A 167 5.77 -10.63 -3.73
N LEU A 168 7.03 -10.96 -3.95
CA LEU A 168 7.45 -12.31 -4.28
C LEU A 168 8.17 -12.88 -3.06
N SER A 169 7.84 -14.11 -2.69
CA SER A 169 8.48 -14.78 -1.57
C SER A 169 8.73 -16.24 -1.92
N PRO A 170 9.97 -16.59 -2.31
CA PRO A 170 10.38 -17.98 -2.44
C PRO A 170 10.18 -18.76 -1.14
N ARG A 171 10.38 -18.09 0.01
CA ARG A 171 10.12 -18.62 1.35
C ARG A 171 8.67 -19.06 1.57
N LEU A 172 7.69 -18.25 1.17
CA LEU A 172 6.28 -18.65 1.22
C LEU A 172 5.94 -19.65 0.12
N GLY A 173 6.59 -19.57 -1.05
CA GLY A 173 6.37 -20.49 -2.16
C GLY A 173 6.67 -21.95 -1.82
N THR A 174 7.71 -22.21 -1.02
CA THR A 174 8.01 -23.56 -0.51
C THR A 174 7.01 -24.03 0.55
N SER A 175 6.49 -23.11 1.35
CA SER A 175 5.56 -23.42 2.45
C SER A 175 4.11 -23.57 1.97
N ILE A 176 3.75 -22.91 0.85
CA ILE A 176 2.40 -22.78 0.33
C ILE A 176 2.40 -22.98 -1.19
N ASN A 177 2.73 -24.20 -1.67
CA ASN A 177 2.73 -24.66 -3.08
C ASN A 177 2.15 -23.64 -4.10
N GLY A 178 2.94 -22.65 -4.51
CA GLY A 178 2.46 -21.55 -5.36
C GLY A 178 3.49 -20.45 -5.59
N THR A 179 3.41 -19.81 -6.75
CA THR A 179 4.27 -18.69 -7.17
C THR A 179 3.59 -17.34 -6.89
N ALA A 180 4.32 -16.39 -6.28
CA ALA A 180 3.92 -15.03 -5.87
C ALA A 180 2.90 -14.97 -4.71
N SER A 181 3.17 -14.17 -3.65
CA SER A 181 2.32 -14.04 -2.46
C SER A 181 1.98 -12.56 -2.22
N THR A 182 0.72 -12.23 -1.95
CA THR A 182 0.26 -10.85 -1.71
C THR A 182 -0.26 -10.67 -0.30
N THR A 183 0.06 -9.56 0.33
CA THR A 183 -0.49 -9.19 1.65
C THR A 183 -1.38 -7.98 1.52
N ASN A 184 -2.60 -8.06 2.07
CA ASN A 184 -3.54 -6.96 2.19
C ASN A 184 -3.61 -6.53 3.66
N ALA A 185 -3.41 -5.26 3.99
CA ALA A 185 -3.46 -4.75 5.36
C ALA A 185 -4.91 -4.51 5.81
N THR A 186 -5.32 -5.04 6.97
CA THR A 186 -6.69 -4.86 7.48
C THR A 186 -6.73 -4.88 9.02
N GLY A 187 -7.89 -4.59 9.59
CA GLY A 187 -8.20 -4.82 11.02
C GLY A 187 -9.61 -5.39 11.16
N VAL A 188 -9.89 -6.14 12.24
CA VAL A 188 -11.23 -6.67 12.54
C VAL A 188 -11.78 -6.00 13.78
N ASP A 189 -12.97 -5.42 13.62
CA ASP A 189 -13.71 -4.68 14.63
C ASP A 189 -13.91 -5.50 15.90
N GLY A 190 -13.41 -4.93 17.01
CA GLY A 190 -13.48 -5.48 18.35
C GLY A 190 -12.45 -6.56 18.72
N THR A 191 -11.62 -7.05 17.79
CA THR A 191 -10.68 -8.17 18.09
C THR A 191 -9.19 -7.87 17.90
N GLY A 192 -8.84 -6.79 17.18
CA GLY A 192 -7.46 -6.35 16.96
C GLY A 192 -7.07 -6.27 15.48
N GLY A 193 -5.83 -5.88 15.21
CA GLY A 193 -5.31 -5.72 13.84
C GLY A 193 -5.07 -7.07 13.16
N LYS A 194 -5.25 -7.13 11.83
CA LYS A 194 -5.07 -8.34 11.01
C LYS A 194 -4.46 -8.07 9.63
N LEU A 195 -3.24 -8.52 9.41
CA LEU A 195 -2.64 -8.55 8.08
C LEU A 195 -3.16 -9.79 7.32
N LEU A 196 -3.86 -9.60 6.22
CA LEU A 196 -4.51 -10.69 5.47
C LEU A 196 -3.65 -11.16 4.31
N LEU A 197 -3.42 -12.45 4.21
CA LEU A 197 -2.65 -13.05 3.13
C LEU A 197 -3.58 -13.49 1.99
N TYR A 198 -3.23 -13.06 0.80
CA TYR A 198 -3.82 -13.49 -0.46
C TYR A 198 -2.72 -14.08 -1.36
N ARG A 199 -3.14 -14.84 -2.36
CA ARG A 199 -2.25 -15.35 -3.40
C ARG A 199 -2.92 -15.25 -4.74
N HIS A 200 -2.15 -15.09 -5.82
CA HIS A 200 -2.69 -15.36 -7.16
C HIS A 200 -3.34 -16.75 -7.16
N THR A 201 -4.59 -16.83 -7.61
CA THR A 201 -5.30 -18.11 -7.74
C THR A 201 -4.62 -18.99 -8.78
N THR A 202 -4.22 -18.37 -9.89
CA THR A 202 -3.51 -19.01 -10.99
C THR A 202 -2.28 -18.17 -11.34
N THR A 203 -1.11 -18.79 -11.45
CA THR A 203 0.13 -18.13 -11.86
C THR A 203 -0.06 -17.34 -13.16
N GLY A 204 0.38 -16.08 -13.18
CA GLY A 204 0.24 -15.19 -14.33
C GLY A 204 -1.14 -14.56 -14.51
N ASN A 205 -2.15 -14.96 -13.71
CA ASN A 205 -3.44 -14.29 -13.70
C ASN A 205 -3.57 -13.35 -12.50
N VAL A 206 -3.39 -12.06 -12.77
CA VAL A 206 -3.39 -10.98 -11.76
C VAL A 206 -4.78 -10.44 -11.43
N THR A 207 -5.84 -10.98 -12.07
CA THR A 207 -7.23 -10.59 -11.80
C THR A 207 -7.96 -11.55 -10.86
N SER A 208 -7.29 -12.64 -10.43
CA SER A 208 -7.89 -13.64 -9.54
C SER A 208 -7.00 -13.90 -8.33
N TRP A 209 -7.59 -13.75 -7.16
CA TRP A 209 -6.91 -13.81 -5.87
C TRP A 209 -7.62 -14.75 -4.91
N THR A 210 -6.86 -15.64 -4.28
CA THR A 210 -7.35 -16.58 -3.25
C THR A 210 -6.91 -16.08 -1.89
N TYR A 211 -7.86 -15.84 -0.98
CA TYR A 211 -7.57 -15.57 0.42
C TYR A 211 -7.04 -16.83 1.11
N LEU A 212 -5.93 -16.71 1.84
CA LEU A 212 -5.30 -17.84 2.53
C LEU A 212 -5.55 -17.83 4.05
N GLY A 213 -5.75 -16.65 4.65
CA GLY A 213 -5.88 -16.48 6.09
C GLY A 213 -5.16 -15.22 6.58
N PRO A 214 -5.24 -14.89 7.89
CA PRO A 214 -4.39 -13.87 8.49
C PRO A 214 -2.92 -14.33 8.45
N LEU A 215 -2.03 -13.49 7.92
CA LEU A 215 -0.57 -13.68 8.04
C LEU A 215 -0.10 -13.33 9.45
N PHE A 216 -0.63 -12.24 9.99
CA PHE A 216 -0.29 -11.70 11.30
C PHE A 216 -1.54 -11.10 11.93
N GLU A 217 -1.74 -11.37 13.22
CA GLU A 217 -2.85 -10.82 14.00
C GLU A 217 -2.41 -10.60 15.44
N THR A 218 -2.96 -9.55 16.06
CA THR A 218 -2.79 -9.26 17.48
C THR A 218 -4.15 -9.10 18.13
N VAL A 219 -4.20 -9.22 19.45
CA VAL A 219 -5.42 -8.85 20.18
C VAL A 219 -5.56 -7.33 20.27
N LEU A 220 -6.76 -6.87 20.61
CA LEU A 220 -7.09 -5.45 20.72
C LEU A 220 -6.12 -4.71 21.66
N THR A 221 -5.48 -3.66 21.16
CA THR A 221 -4.55 -2.78 21.89
C THR A 221 -3.37 -3.51 22.55
N GLU A 222 -2.96 -4.65 22.00
CA GLU A 222 -1.79 -5.39 22.46
C GLU A 222 -0.52 -4.53 22.38
N SER A 223 0.39 -4.70 23.33
CA SER A 223 1.75 -4.15 23.30
C SER A 223 2.70 -5.23 23.78
N TRP A 224 3.73 -5.54 23.00
CA TRP A 224 4.70 -6.56 23.39
C TRP A 224 5.71 -6.05 24.41
N SER A 225 6.06 -4.76 24.34
CA SER A 225 7.02 -4.14 25.26
C SER A 225 6.99 -2.63 25.17
N SER A 226 7.68 -1.97 26.11
CA SER A 226 7.95 -0.52 26.08
C SER A 226 8.75 -0.06 24.85
N TYR A 227 9.37 -0.98 24.09
CA TYR A 227 10.15 -0.68 22.89
C TYR A 227 9.35 -0.88 21.59
N SER A 228 8.10 -1.32 21.67
CA SER A 228 7.33 -1.81 20.51
C SER A 228 6.07 -0.99 20.22
N GLY A 229 5.80 0.07 20.99
CA GLY A 229 4.56 0.83 20.87
C GLY A 229 3.33 -0.02 21.18
N ASN A 230 2.25 0.18 20.43
CA ASN A 230 0.97 -0.52 20.60
C ASN A 230 0.43 -0.95 19.23
N PHE A 231 -0.13 -2.16 19.15
CA PHE A 231 -0.70 -2.71 17.90
C PHE A 231 -2.08 -2.16 17.57
N GLY A 232 -2.70 -1.43 18.48
CA GLY A 232 -3.94 -0.72 18.24
C GLY A 232 -5.09 -1.62 17.87
N VAL A 233 -5.90 -1.16 16.92
CA VAL A 233 -7.16 -1.79 16.51
C VAL A 233 -7.24 -2.02 15.00
N ASN A 234 -6.31 -1.43 14.23
CA ASN A 234 -6.24 -1.54 12.79
C ASN A 234 -4.78 -1.39 12.31
N TYR A 235 -4.45 -2.06 11.20
CA TYR A 235 -3.15 -1.91 10.54
C TYR A 235 -3.29 -1.14 9.22
N GLU A 236 -2.30 -0.32 8.92
CA GLU A 236 -2.17 0.40 7.67
C GLU A 236 -0.77 0.21 7.08
N THR A 237 -0.65 0.37 5.75
CA THR A 237 0.62 0.39 5.00
C THR A 237 1.62 -0.69 5.47
N ALA A 238 1.23 -1.97 5.32
CA ALA A 238 1.92 -3.09 5.97
C ALA A 238 2.76 -3.96 5.00
N PRO A 239 3.96 -3.54 4.58
CA PRO A 239 4.79 -4.34 3.69
C PRO A 239 5.44 -5.52 4.41
N VAL A 240 5.72 -6.56 3.63
CA VAL A 240 6.40 -7.79 4.07
C VAL A 240 7.69 -7.96 3.28
N THR A 241 8.79 -8.23 3.98
CA THR A 241 10.10 -8.39 3.36
C THR A 241 10.92 -9.46 4.07
N ARG A 242 11.98 -9.91 3.42
CA ARG A 242 12.98 -10.81 3.99
C ARG A 242 14.34 -10.18 3.80
N LEU A 243 15.12 -10.08 4.88
CA LEU A 243 16.41 -9.38 4.88
C LEU A 243 17.50 -10.28 5.46
N ASN A 244 18.72 -10.13 4.95
CA ASN A 244 19.95 -10.66 5.54
C ASN A 244 20.94 -9.50 5.80
N PRO A 245 22.15 -9.76 6.35
CA PRO A 245 23.11 -8.69 6.66
C PRO A 245 23.55 -7.82 5.47
N SER A 246 23.32 -8.28 4.23
CA SER A 246 23.66 -7.54 3.00
C SER A 246 22.48 -6.79 2.38
N GLY A 247 21.26 -6.94 2.89
CA GLY A 247 20.05 -6.28 2.38
C GLY A 247 18.90 -7.25 2.12
N ALA A 248 18.16 -7.05 1.03
CA ALA A 248 17.04 -7.92 0.67
C ALA A 248 17.52 -9.35 0.36
N ALA A 249 16.85 -10.34 0.95
CA ALA A 249 17.11 -11.75 0.75
C ALA A 249 15.96 -12.40 -0.02
N LEU A 250 16.31 -13.09 -1.12
CA LEU A 250 15.37 -13.75 -2.04
C LEU A 250 15.53 -15.27 -2.01
N ASP A 251 16.02 -15.82 -0.90
CA ASP A 251 16.12 -17.25 -0.68
C ASP A 251 14.78 -17.85 -0.24
N ASP A 252 14.71 -19.17 -0.28
CA ASP A 252 13.56 -19.99 0.11
C ASP A 252 13.53 -20.40 1.59
N GLY A 253 14.44 -19.84 2.40
CA GLY A 253 14.74 -20.26 3.76
C GLY A 253 16.11 -20.94 3.89
N SER A 254 16.82 -21.15 2.77
CA SER A 254 18.16 -21.73 2.76
C SER A 254 19.24 -20.80 3.35
N ASP A 255 19.06 -19.48 3.32
CA ASP A 255 19.97 -18.54 3.97
C ASP A 255 19.65 -18.47 5.47
N THR A 256 20.49 -19.10 6.28
CA THR A 256 20.35 -19.13 7.75
C THR A 256 20.60 -17.78 8.41
N THR A 257 21.12 -16.78 7.68
CA THR A 257 21.32 -15.42 8.18
C THR A 257 20.14 -14.49 7.87
N ALA A 258 19.21 -14.94 7.03
CA ALA A 258 18.05 -14.15 6.62
C ALA A 258 16.85 -14.29 7.57
N GLN A 259 16.15 -13.19 7.80
CA GLN A 259 14.99 -13.06 8.68
C GLN A 259 13.81 -12.44 7.94
N ASP A 260 12.60 -12.87 8.30
CA ASP A 260 11.35 -12.36 7.74
C ASP A 260 10.85 -11.18 8.60
N PHE A 261 10.41 -10.10 7.95
CA PHE A 261 9.97 -8.87 8.59
C PHE A 261 8.62 -8.42 8.05
N VAL A 262 7.84 -7.82 8.94
CA VAL A 262 6.65 -7.05 8.61
C VAL A 262 6.82 -5.69 9.26
N SER A 263 6.62 -4.61 8.50
CA SER A 263 6.43 -3.27 9.07
C SER A 263 4.98 -2.86 8.86
N MET A 264 4.40 -2.07 9.75
CA MET A 264 3.01 -1.61 9.64
C MET A 264 2.79 -0.34 10.47
N GLY A 265 1.89 0.51 10.03
CA GLY A 265 1.27 1.53 10.87
C GLY A 265 0.14 0.92 11.71
N THR A 266 -0.08 1.44 12.91
CA THR A 266 -1.14 0.98 13.81
C THR A 266 -2.02 2.15 14.26
N GLU A 267 -3.34 1.98 14.23
CA GLU A 267 -4.29 3.02 14.63
C GLU A 267 -5.01 2.63 15.95
N GLY A 268 -5.41 3.62 16.75
CA GLY A 268 -6.27 3.40 17.92
C GLY A 268 -5.59 2.78 19.15
N GLY A 269 -4.26 2.81 19.24
CA GLY A 269 -3.48 2.20 20.33
C GLY A 269 -3.42 2.96 21.67
N GLY A 270 -3.94 4.18 21.77
CA GLY A 270 -4.01 4.95 23.01
C GLY A 270 -2.64 5.48 23.52
N ASN A 271 -2.58 6.81 23.64
CA ASN A 271 -1.42 7.70 23.86
C ASN A 271 -0.27 7.57 22.85
N PRO A 272 0.08 8.66 22.13
CA PRO A 272 1.32 8.70 21.39
C PRO A 272 2.43 8.41 22.40
N LEU A 273 3.41 7.57 22.03
CA LEU A 273 4.70 7.63 22.69
C LEU A 273 5.16 9.08 22.55
N LEU A 274 4.96 9.88 23.61
CA LEU A 274 5.78 11.04 23.87
C LEU A 274 7.19 10.51 23.75
N CYS A 275 7.87 10.92 22.69
CA CYS A 275 9.31 10.80 22.60
C CYS A 275 9.88 11.63 23.75
N THR A 276 9.94 11.05 24.95
CA THR A 276 10.78 11.58 26.00
C THR A 276 12.19 11.18 25.64
N ASP A 277 12.94 12.16 25.15
CA ASP A 277 14.40 12.10 25.06
C ASP A 277 14.95 11.42 26.32
N MET A 278 15.54 10.23 26.15
CA MET A 278 16.53 9.73 27.09
C MET A 278 17.88 9.83 26.40
N ALA A 279 18.52 10.97 26.59
CA ALA A 279 19.95 11.11 26.45
C ALA A 279 20.64 10.23 27.51
N PHE A 280 21.55 9.38 27.06
CA PHE A 280 22.72 8.94 27.83
C PHE A 280 23.96 9.22 26.98
#